data_AF-A0A370BDF8-F1
#
_entry.id   AF-A0A370BDF8-F1
#
_cell.length_a   1.000
_cell.length_b   1.000
_cell.length_c   1.000
_cell.angle_alpha   90.00
_cell.angle_beta   90.00
_cell.angle_gamma   90.00
#
_symmetry.space_group_name_H-M   'P 1'
#
loop_
_entity.id
_entity.type
_entity.pdbx_description
1 polymer ?
#
loop_
_entity_poly.entity_id
_entity_poly.type
_entity_poly.pdbx_seq_one_letter_code
_entity_poly.pdbx_strand_id
1 'polypeptide(L)'
;MNPGRPDGGRGGPERRPLTRAAEGTSDGPPDTGVGPLPARRGCRRCRRQGAPYMITFKPMSGSFGVEVFGVQLGSPAAEARGPELVEALHRHQLLLFSGQHLTVEDQLGTTRLFGSPSLPWDPTHAHPDSPFAEVFRESPPRAYRRPAEHWHSDASFRTEPTDATLLYGVEVPAEGGRTHFNDTRAPLAALPSALRERVAGLSAVHDFGRNFSNLRQASRRVTVEDAERELRDFPPATHPLVRPHPVTGEPALYLNEMCLDHVEGLGDAESRALIEELYAHTLRPGWQYVHHWRPGDLLVWDNPSLLHRGENVPQGLRRLVHRTTAAYRGGDR
;
A
#
# COMPACT_ATOMS: atom_id res chain seq x y z
N MET A 1 11.07 52.54 29.55
CA MET A 1 12.39 52.73 30.20
C MET A 1 13.12 51.40 30.19
N ASN A 2 14.44 51.42 30.07
CA ASN A 2 15.39 50.30 30.17
C ASN A 2 16.55 50.84 31.06
N PRO A 3 17.53 50.06 31.59
CA PRO A 3 17.75 48.61 31.52
C PRO A 3 18.00 47.95 32.90
N GLY A 4 18.50 46.70 32.91
CA GLY A 4 18.92 46.01 34.14
C GLY A 4 19.70 44.70 33.94
N ARG A 5 20.98 44.78 33.56
CA ARG A 5 22.00 43.70 33.73
C ARG A 5 22.98 44.11 34.84
N PRO A 6 23.59 43.13 35.54
CA PRO A 6 25.01 42.80 35.32
C PRO A 6 25.21 41.28 35.09
N ASP A 7 26.25 40.71 34.48
CA ASP A 7 27.59 41.14 34.00
C ASP A 7 28.79 40.91 34.97
N GLY A 8 29.90 40.40 34.40
CA GLY A 8 31.16 40.01 35.06
C GLY A 8 31.23 38.56 35.62
N GLY A 9 32.30 37.76 35.42
CA GLY A 9 33.39 37.85 34.43
C GLY A 9 34.73 37.19 34.83
N ARG A 10 35.48 36.67 33.83
CA ARG A 10 36.92 36.27 33.84
C ARG A 10 37.27 34.97 34.62
N GLY A 11 38.27 34.17 34.23
CA GLY A 11 39.21 34.23 33.09
C GLY A 11 40.07 32.94 32.91
N GLY A 12 40.96 32.90 31.90
CA GLY A 12 42.01 31.88 31.68
C GLY A 12 43.36 32.25 32.36
N PRO A 13 44.56 31.88 31.85
CA PRO A 13 44.95 31.16 30.60
C PRO A 13 45.43 29.70 30.91
N GLU A 14 46.40 28.97 30.30
CA GLU A 14 47.43 29.05 29.21
C GLU A 14 47.74 27.56 28.82
N ARG A 15 48.14 27.01 27.65
CA ARG A 15 48.86 27.33 26.38
C ARG A 15 50.40 27.08 26.33
N ARG A 16 50.79 25.94 25.69
CA ARG A 16 52.04 25.67 24.89
C ARG A 16 53.38 25.50 25.66
N PRO A 17 54.53 25.11 25.02
CA PRO A 17 54.79 24.67 23.62
C PRO A 17 55.64 23.36 23.41
N LEU A 18 55.65 22.85 22.15
CA LEU A 18 56.76 22.30 21.27
C LEU A 18 57.97 21.50 21.88
N THR A 19 58.64 20.53 21.22
CA THR A 19 59.38 20.61 19.91
C THR A 19 59.86 19.25 19.31
N ARG A 20 60.09 19.24 17.96
CA ARG A 20 61.12 18.52 17.13
C ARG A 20 61.43 17.00 17.27
N ALA A 21 61.05 16.26 16.21
CA ALA A 21 61.90 15.60 15.18
C ALA A 21 63.32 15.03 15.46
N ALA A 22 63.60 13.85 14.88
CA ALA A 22 64.91 13.37 14.43
C ALA A 22 64.77 12.38 13.24
N GLU A 23 65.79 12.25 12.40
CA GLU A 23 65.90 11.29 11.28
C GLU A 23 66.86 10.13 11.64
N GLY A 24 66.87 9.04 10.86
CA GLY A 24 67.80 7.93 11.05
C GLY A 24 67.94 7.02 9.83
N THR A 25 69.17 6.84 9.35
CA THR A 25 69.54 6.09 8.13
C THR A 25 70.64 5.07 8.41
N SER A 26 70.59 3.89 7.79
CA SER A 26 71.74 2.97 7.70
C SER A 26 71.60 1.93 6.58
N ASP A 27 72.64 1.79 5.76
CA ASP A 27 72.86 0.73 4.75
C ASP A 27 73.17 -0.64 5.44
N GLY A 28 73.19 -1.81 4.77
CA GLY A 28 73.06 -2.07 3.32
C GLY A 28 72.83 -3.56 2.94
N PRO A 29 73.78 -4.26 2.27
CA PRO A 29 73.50 -4.98 1.01
C PRO A 29 73.75 -6.52 1.07
N PRO A 30 73.70 -7.32 -0.04
CA PRO A 30 73.33 -7.03 -1.44
C PRO A 30 72.26 -7.98 -2.05
N ASP A 31 71.96 -7.74 -3.34
CA ASP A 31 71.08 -8.49 -4.25
C ASP A 31 71.57 -9.92 -4.61
N THR A 32 70.62 -10.86 -4.77
CA THR A 32 70.75 -12.04 -5.65
C THR A 32 69.42 -12.27 -6.38
N GLY A 33 69.30 -11.72 -7.60
CA GLY A 33 68.02 -11.62 -8.29
C GLY A 33 67.45 -12.92 -8.86
N VAL A 34 66.11 -12.99 -8.88
CA VAL A 34 65.33 -13.84 -9.80
C VAL A 34 64.32 -12.92 -10.52
N GLY A 35 64.39 -12.87 -11.85
CA GLY A 35 63.58 -11.94 -12.64
C GLY A 35 62.07 -12.22 -12.59
N PRO A 36 61.21 -11.21 -12.82
CA PRO A 36 59.76 -11.40 -12.72
C PRO A 36 59.22 -12.37 -13.78
N LEU A 37 58.58 -13.45 -13.33
CA LEU A 37 57.72 -14.26 -14.21
C LEU A 37 56.60 -13.36 -14.77
N PRO A 38 56.29 -13.43 -16.08
CA PRO A 38 55.30 -12.55 -16.68
C PRO A 38 53.92 -12.84 -16.11
N ALA A 39 53.39 -11.90 -15.31
CA ALA A 39 52.04 -11.96 -14.79
C ALA A 39 51.05 -12.13 -15.96
N ARG A 40 50.43 -13.31 -16.05
CA ARG A 40 49.41 -13.61 -17.07
C ARG A 40 48.37 -12.48 -17.05
N ARG A 41 48.11 -11.86 -18.20
CA ARG A 41 47.20 -10.71 -18.33
C ARG A 41 45.75 -11.14 -18.05
N GLY A 42 45.41 -11.26 -16.75
CA GLY A 42 44.05 -11.51 -16.29
C GLY A 42 43.12 -10.45 -16.88
N CYS A 43 42.10 -10.92 -17.60
CA CYS A 43 41.20 -10.05 -18.35
C CYS A 43 40.55 -9.02 -17.41
N ARG A 44 40.79 -7.71 -17.66
CA ARG A 44 40.24 -6.59 -16.88
C ARG A 44 38.73 -6.37 -17.13
N ARG A 45 37.96 -7.46 -17.24
CA ARG A 45 36.51 -7.46 -17.56
C ARG A 45 35.65 -8.29 -16.59
N CYS A 46 36.26 -9.04 -15.67
CA CYS A 46 35.55 -9.91 -14.71
C CYS A 46 35.45 -9.35 -13.27
N ARG A 47 35.45 -8.03 -13.10
CA ARG A 47 35.11 -7.35 -11.83
C ARG A 47 34.07 -6.23 -12.02
N ARG A 48 32.96 -6.60 -12.65
CA ARG A 48 31.65 -5.93 -12.56
C ARG A 48 30.51 -6.95 -12.38
N GLN A 49 30.75 -7.95 -11.54
CA GLN A 49 29.66 -8.48 -10.72
C GLN A 49 29.33 -7.34 -9.74
N GLY A 50 28.25 -6.61 -10.01
CA GLY A 50 27.72 -5.67 -9.03
C GLY A 50 27.29 -6.43 -7.77
N ALA A 51 27.26 -5.76 -6.62
CA ALA A 51 26.49 -6.30 -5.50
C ALA A 51 25.05 -6.58 -6.00
N PRO A 52 24.44 -7.72 -5.63
CA PRO A 52 23.05 -7.96 -6.01
C PRO A 52 22.22 -6.79 -5.50
N TYR A 53 21.47 -6.12 -6.39
CA TYR A 53 20.66 -4.97 -6.03
C TYR A 53 19.75 -5.37 -4.85
N MET A 54 20.07 -4.81 -3.69
CA MET A 54 19.48 -5.21 -2.41
C MET A 54 18.19 -4.43 -2.26
N ILE A 55 17.08 -5.15 -2.15
CA ILE A 55 15.82 -4.52 -1.77
C ILE A 55 15.96 -4.07 -0.31
N THR A 56 15.50 -2.86 -0.02
CA THR A 56 15.41 -2.38 1.37
C THR A 56 14.03 -1.81 1.62
N PHE A 57 13.50 -2.14 2.79
CA PHE A 57 12.15 -1.79 3.23
C PHE A 57 12.26 -0.76 4.36
N LYS A 58 11.64 0.39 4.19
CA LYS A 58 11.63 1.48 5.17
C LYS A 58 10.21 1.69 5.69
N PRO A 59 9.95 1.59 7.00
CA PRO A 59 8.63 1.85 7.57
C PRO A 59 8.05 3.21 7.15
N MET A 60 6.76 3.21 6.83
CA MET A 60 5.98 4.43 6.68
C MET A 60 5.70 5.08 8.05
N SER A 61 5.03 6.23 8.06
CA SER A 61 4.68 6.96 9.29
C SER A 61 3.46 6.42 10.05
N GLY A 62 2.93 5.25 9.66
CA GLY A 62 1.80 4.57 10.32
C GLY A 62 2.23 3.34 11.11
N SER A 63 1.26 2.56 11.61
CA SER A 63 1.52 1.25 12.25
C SER A 63 1.84 0.12 11.26
N PHE A 64 1.65 0.37 9.97
CA PHE A 64 1.84 -0.55 8.85
C PHE A 64 2.45 0.21 7.64
N GLY A 65 2.82 -0.53 6.61
CA GLY A 65 3.33 -0.01 5.34
C GLY A 65 4.83 0.20 5.27
N VAL A 66 5.43 -0.09 4.12
CA VAL A 66 6.86 0.16 3.82
C VAL A 66 7.09 0.78 2.44
N GLU A 67 8.00 1.75 2.38
CA GLU A 67 8.60 2.26 1.15
C GLU A 67 9.70 1.29 0.69
N VAL A 68 9.67 0.86 -0.56
CA VAL A 68 10.52 -0.19 -1.14
C VAL A 68 11.56 0.42 -2.07
N PHE A 69 12.83 0.20 -1.78
CA PHE A 69 13.96 0.70 -2.57
C PHE A 69 14.77 -0.43 -3.19
N GLY A 70 15.57 -0.11 -4.22
CA GLY A 70 16.52 -1.05 -4.83
C GLY A 70 15.94 -1.93 -5.96
N VAL A 71 14.70 -1.69 -6.36
CA VAL A 71 13.99 -2.42 -7.42
C VAL A 71 13.35 -1.45 -8.41
N GLN A 72 13.38 -1.81 -9.70
CA GLN A 72 12.62 -1.15 -10.77
C GLN A 72 11.60 -2.16 -11.30
N LEU A 73 10.32 -1.85 -11.15
CA LEU A 73 9.21 -2.69 -11.60
C LEU A 73 9.13 -2.72 -13.14
N GLY A 74 8.52 -3.77 -13.69
CA GLY A 74 8.58 -4.08 -15.13
C GLY A 74 9.89 -4.73 -15.60
N SER A 75 10.89 -4.91 -14.72
CA SER A 75 12.16 -5.54 -15.07
C SER A 75 12.26 -7.00 -14.61
N PRO A 76 13.02 -7.87 -15.31
CA PRO A 76 13.31 -9.23 -14.85
C PRO A 76 14.01 -9.30 -13.48
N ALA A 77 14.63 -8.19 -13.05
CA ALA A 77 15.21 -8.07 -11.71
C ALA A 77 14.15 -7.88 -10.61
N ALA A 78 12.96 -7.35 -10.93
CA ALA A 78 11.80 -7.34 -10.05
C ALA A 78 11.07 -8.68 -10.04
N GLU A 79 10.95 -9.35 -11.20
CA GLU A 79 10.35 -10.69 -11.31
C GLU A 79 11.11 -11.70 -10.44
N ALA A 80 12.46 -11.70 -10.51
CA ALA A 80 13.32 -12.51 -9.66
C ALA A 80 13.23 -12.19 -8.15
N ARG A 81 12.51 -11.13 -7.77
CA ARG A 81 12.26 -10.68 -6.39
C ARG A 81 10.80 -10.85 -5.96
N GLY A 82 9.93 -11.40 -6.82
CA GLY A 82 8.51 -11.63 -6.54
C GLY A 82 8.22 -12.24 -5.16
N PRO A 83 8.87 -13.35 -4.74
CA PRO A 83 8.65 -13.95 -3.42
C PRO A 83 8.96 -13.02 -2.24
N GLU A 84 10.04 -12.25 -2.33
CA GLU A 84 10.48 -11.28 -1.31
C GLU A 84 9.50 -10.10 -1.20
N LEU A 85 8.94 -9.66 -2.34
CA LEU A 85 7.88 -8.64 -2.38
C LEU A 85 6.54 -9.17 -1.86
N VAL A 86 6.18 -10.43 -2.12
CA VAL A 86 4.95 -11.06 -1.62
C VAL A 86 5.02 -11.29 -0.11
N GLU A 87 6.16 -11.73 0.44
CA GLU A 87 6.36 -11.79 1.89
C GLU A 87 6.25 -10.40 2.52
N ALA A 88 6.90 -9.39 1.93
CA ALA A 88 6.82 -8.01 2.39
C ALA A 88 5.38 -7.46 2.36
N LEU A 89 4.58 -7.75 1.33
CA LEU A 89 3.18 -7.33 1.26
C LEU A 89 2.36 -7.94 2.41
N HIS A 90 2.39 -9.26 2.57
CA HIS A 90 1.63 -9.92 3.63
C HIS A 90 2.06 -9.48 5.05
N ARG A 91 3.35 -9.14 5.23
CA ARG A 91 3.94 -8.70 6.50
C ARG A 91 3.66 -7.24 6.85
N HIS A 92 3.62 -6.35 5.84
CA HIS A 92 3.53 -4.90 6.03
C HIS A 92 2.23 -4.29 5.51
N GLN A 93 1.35 -5.08 4.89
CA GLN A 93 0.03 -4.75 4.32
C GLN A 93 0.04 -3.73 3.17
N LEU A 94 1.02 -2.84 3.08
CA LEU A 94 1.13 -1.81 2.06
C LEU A 94 2.58 -1.64 1.61
N LEU A 95 2.81 -1.67 0.29
CA LEU A 95 4.09 -1.37 -0.34
C LEU A 95 3.96 -0.09 -1.17
N LEU A 96 4.94 0.82 -1.05
CA LEU A 96 5.12 1.96 -1.95
C LEU A 96 6.41 1.79 -2.75
N PHE A 97 6.29 1.83 -4.07
CA PHE A 97 7.41 1.93 -5.01
C PHE A 97 7.39 3.32 -5.63
N SER A 98 8.24 4.22 -5.15
CA SER A 98 8.28 5.60 -5.67
C SER A 98 9.08 5.73 -6.97
N GLY A 99 8.74 6.75 -7.76
CA GLY A 99 9.50 7.17 -8.94
C GLY A 99 9.59 6.14 -10.08
N GLN A 100 8.61 5.24 -10.17
CA GLN A 100 8.52 4.25 -11.24
C GLN A 100 8.05 4.88 -12.56
N HIS A 101 8.34 4.20 -13.67
CA HIS A 101 7.99 4.62 -15.03
C HIS A 101 7.39 3.42 -15.77
N LEU A 102 6.13 3.10 -15.44
CA LEU A 102 5.45 1.87 -15.87
C LEU A 102 4.58 2.12 -17.11
N THR A 103 4.69 1.22 -18.07
CA THR A 103 3.60 0.92 -19.01
C THR A 103 2.52 0.08 -18.32
N VAL A 104 1.38 -0.13 -18.99
CA VAL A 104 0.33 -1.01 -18.47
C VAL A 104 0.80 -2.46 -18.35
N GLU A 105 1.66 -2.91 -19.26
CA GLU A 105 2.20 -4.28 -19.18
C GLU A 105 3.23 -4.44 -18.06
N ASP A 106 3.98 -3.38 -17.70
CA ASP A 106 4.83 -3.38 -16.50
C ASP A 106 4.00 -3.45 -15.21
N GLN A 107 2.86 -2.75 -15.17
CA GLN A 107 1.92 -2.80 -14.05
C GLN A 107 1.22 -4.18 -13.98
N LEU A 108 0.86 -4.80 -15.11
CA LEU A 108 0.29 -6.15 -15.15
C LEU A 108 1.34 -7.22 -14.81
N GLY A 109 2.58 -7.09 -15.26
CA GLY A 109 3.71 -7.94 -14.86
C GLY A 109 3.97 -7.86 -13.35
N THR A 110 3.92 -6.65 -12.78
CA THR A 110 3.96 -6.44 -11.32
C THR A 110 2.76 -7.10 -10.64
N THR A 111 1.55 -6.97 -11.20
CA THR A 111 0.33 -7.60 -10.67
C THR A 111 0.47 -9.11 -10.57
N ARG A 112 1.07 -9.76 -11.59
CA ARG A 112 1.32 -11.21 -11.63
C ARG A 112 2.21 -11.73 -10.49
N LEU A 113 3.03 -10.87 -9.87
CA LEU A 113 3.76 -11.22 -8.64
C LEU A 113 2.80 -11.41 -7.45
N PHE A 114 1.72 -10.63 -7.41
CA PHE A 114 0.72 -10.60 -6.33
C PHE A 114 -0.56 -11.39 -6.64
N GLY A 115 -0.72 -11.91 -7.87
CA GLY A 115 -1.75 -12.88 -8.26
C GLY A 115 -2.16 -12.72 -9.72
N SER A 116 -3.01 -13.63 -10.22
CA SER A 116 -3.55 -13.53 -11.59
C SER A 116 -4.34 -12.22 -11.75
N PRO A 117 -4.05 -11.37 -12.75
CA PRO A 117 -4.83 -10.16 -12.99
C PRO A 117 -6.32 -10.48 -13.20
N SER A 118 -7.19 -9.81 -12.46
CA SER A 118 -8.65 -10.00 -12.51
C SER A 118 -9.31 -8.94 -13.41
N LEU A 119 -10.41 -9.30 -14.05
CA LEU A 119 -11.23 -8.33 -14.79
C LEU A 119 -11.97 -7.41 -13.80
N PRO A 120 -12.05 -6.09 -14.09
CA PRO A 120 -12.88 -5.15 -13.35
C PRO A 120 -14.34 -5.59 -13.25
N TRP A 121 -15.02 -5.21 -12.17
CA TRP A 121 -16.48 -5.36 -12.07
C TRP A 121 -17.23 -4.35 -12.94
N ASP A 122 -16.62 -3.18 -13.20
CA ASP A 122 -17.12 -2.12 -14.07
C ASP A 122 -16.19 -1.94 -15.28
N PRO A 123 -16.52 -2.49 -16.46
CA PRO A 123 -15.68 -2.37 -17.64
C PRO A 123 -15.67 -0.96 -18.25
N THR A 124 -16.49 -0.01 -17.79
CA THR A 124 -16.49 1.37 -18.32
C THR A 124 -15.21 2.13 -18.01
N HIS A 125 -14.41 1.64 -17.05
CA HIS A 125 -13.11 2.18 -16.69
C HIS A 125 -11.93 1.47 -17.36
N ALA A 126 -12.12 0.47 -18.22
CA ALA A 126 -11.05 -0.34 -18.80
C ALA A 126 -9.98 0.48 -19.56
N HIS A 127 -8.71 0.07 -19.45
CA HIS A 127 -7.60 0.66 -20.20
C HIS A 127 -7.68 0.26 -21.69
N PRO A 128 -7.49 1.19 -22.65
CA PRO A 128 -7.56 0.87 -24.09
C PRO A 128 -6.62 -0.29 -24.49
N ASP A 129 -5.42 -0.32 -23.92
CA ASP A 129 -4.41 -1.36 -24.21
C ASP A 129 -4.63 -2.69 -23.46
N SER A 130 -5.49 -2.76 -22.43
CA SER A 130 -5.77 -4.02 -21.70
C SER A 130 -7.05 -3.97 -20.84
N PRO A 131 -7.96 -4.96 -20.95
CA PRO A 131 -9.17 -5.05 -20.11
C PRO A 131 -8.89 -5.45 -18.66
N PHE A 132 -7.65 -5.84 -18.32
CA PHE A 132 -7.23 -6.19 -16.95
C PHE A 132 -6.67 -4.99 -16.16
N ALA A 133 -6.69 -3.80 -16.75
CA ALA A 133 -6.31 -2.54 -16.12
C ALA A 133 -7.44 -1.50 -16.26
N GLU A 134 -7.52 -0.57 -15.31
CA GLU A 134 -8.52 0.50 -15.27
C GLU A 134 -7.87 1.88 -15.28
N VAL A 135 -8.60 2.87 -15.80
CA VAL A 135 -8.16 4.26 -16.01
C VAL A 135 -9.12 5.20 -15.27
N PHE A 136 -8.77 5.58 -14.04
CA PHE A 136 -9.58 6.52 -13.26
C PHE A 136 -9.17 7.95 -13.58
N ARG A 137 -10.02 8.63 -14.37
CA ARG A 137 -9.92 10.07 -14.67
C ARG A 137 -10.81 10.87 -13.73
N GLU A 138 -10.19 11.74 -12.96
CA GLU A 138 -10.82 12.57 -11.95
C GLU A 138 -10.59 14.06 -12.25
N SER A 139 -11.67 14.68 -12.74
CA SER A 139 -11.81 16.13 -12.84
C SER A 139 -12.95 16.60 -11.92
N PRO A 140 -12.78 17.74 -11.22
CA PRO A 140 -13.77 18.40 -10.37
C PRO A 140 -14.58 19.48 -11.14
N PRO A 141 -15.62 20.06 -10.53
CA PRO A 141 -16.27 19.66 -9.27
C PRO A 141 -17.27 18.52 -9.48
N ARG A 142 -17.64 17.84 -8.40
CA ARG A 142 -18.70 16.81 -8.38
C ARG A 142 -19.62 17.05 -7.19
N ALA A 143 -20.93 16.94 -7.41
CA ALA A 143 -21.96 17.24 -6.40
C ALA A 143 -22.27 16.04 -5.47
N TYR A 144 -21.46 14.99 -5.48
CA TYR A 144 -21.67 13.76 -4.71
C TYR A 144 -20.33 13.05 -4.45
N ARG A 145 -20.23 12.31 -3.32
CA ARG A 145 -19.10 11.39 -3.06
C ARG A 145 -19.14 10.18 -3.97
N ARG A 146 -18.00 9.82 -4.55
CA ARG A 146 -17.77 8.50 -5.19
C ARG A 146 -17.80 7.37 -4.14
N PRO A 147 -17.98 6.10 -4.55
CA PRO A 147 -18.00 4.96 -3.62
C PRO A 147 -16.62 4.80 -2.97
N ALA A 148 -15.58 4.99 -3.76
CA ALA A 148 -14.19 4.96 -3.32
C ALA A 148 -13.82 6.06 -2.30
N GLU A 149 -14.68 7.04 -2.01
CA GLU A 149 -14.46 8.06 -0.97
C GLU A 149 -14.99 7.60 0.42
N HIS A 150 -15.54 6.40 0.51
CA HIS A 150 -15.95 5.70 1.72
C HIS A 150 -14.94 4.60 2.09
N TRP A 151 -14.84 4.22 3.37
CA TRP A 151 -13.88 3.21 3.82
C TRP A 151 -14.30 1.80 3.39
N HIS A 152 -13.50 1.18 2.51
CA HIS A 152 -13.86 -0.11 1.91
C HIS A 152 -12.66 -1.03 1.65
N SER A 153 -12.94 -2.32 1.58
CA SER A 153 -12.12 -3.36 0.93
C SER A 153 -12.66 -3.59 -0.48
N ASP A 154 -11.79 -3.68 -1.49
CA ASP A 154 -12.19 -3.91 -2.88
C ASP A 154 -12.97 -5.23 -3.04
N ALA A 155 -14.04 -5.18 -3.83
CA ALA A 155 -14.86 -6.33 -4.22
C ALA A 155 -15.42 -7.21 -3.08
N SER A 156 -15.63 -6.67 -1.87
CA SER A 156 -16.15 -7.42 -0.70
C SER A 156 -17.57 -8.00 -0.85
N PHE A 157 -18.22 -7.79 -1.99
CA PHE A 157 -19.53 -8.35 -2.35
C PHE A 157 -19.40 -9.62 -3.22
N ARG A 158 -18.18 -10.10 -3.45
CA ARG A 158 -17.90 -11.38 -4.12
C ARG A 158 -17.56 -12.43 -3.08
N THR A 159 -18.03 -13.66 -3.29
CA THR A 159 -17.60 -14.84 -2.49
C THR A 159 -16.09 -15.00 -2.46
N GLU A 160 -15.40 -14.58 -3.53
CA GLU A 160 -13.96 -14.46 -3.66
C GLU A 160 -13.57 -12.97 -3.86
N PRO A 161 -13.30 -12.21 -2.79
CA PRO A 161 -12.84 -10.82 -2.88
C PRO A 161 -11.42 -10.69 -3.44
N THR A 162 -11.06 -9.49 -3.90
CA THR A 162 -9.70 -9.17 -4.36
C THR A 162 -8.65 -9.41 -3.25
N ASP A 163 -7.52 -10.02 -3.60
CA ASP A 163 -6.42 -10.29 -2.65
C ASP A 163 -5.46 -9.10 -2.54
N ALA A 164 -5.12 -8.48 -3.68
CA ALA A 164 -4.29 -7.28 -3.70
C ALA A 164 -4.72 -6.32 -4.81
N THR A 165 -4.67 -5.02 -4.52
CA THR A 165 -4.91 -3.98 -5.52
C THR A 165 -3.62 -3.18 -5.71
N LEU A 166 -3.33 -2.82 -6.97
CA LEU A 166 -2.19 -2.00 -7.36
C LEU A 166 -2.70 -0.71 -8.00
N LEU A 167 -2.18 0.44 -7.58
CA LEU A 167 -2.65 1.75 -8.02
C LEU A 167 -1.47 2.68 -8.32
N TYR A 168 -1.38 3.13 -9.57
CA TYR A 168 -0.24 3.85 -10.14
C TYR A 168 -0.58 5.33 -10.42
N GLY A 169 0.23 6.24 -9.88
CA GLY A 169 0.09 7.69 -10.06
C GLY A 169 0.67 8.20 -11.39
N VAL A 170 -0.17 8.32 -12.42
CA VAL A 170 0.25 8.81 -13.75
C VAL A 170 0.25 10.34 -13.80
N GLU A 171 -0.86 10.96 -13.38
CA GLU A 171 -1.00 12.41 -13.22
C GLU A 171 -1.67 12.63 -11.86
N VAL A 172 -1.00 13.31 -10.93
CA VAL A 172 -1.50 13.45 -9.56
C VAL A 172 -1.29 14.88 -9.06
N PRO A 173 -2.25 15.43 -8.30
CA PRO A 173 -2.11 16.79 -7.77
C PRO A 173 -1.16 16.81 -6.59
N ALA A 174 -0.47 17.94 -6.38
CA ALA A 174 0.35 18.15 -5.18
C ALA A 174 -0.51 18.32 -3.90
N GLU A 175 -1.81 18.61 -4.05
CA GLU A 175 -2.74 18.88 -2.96
C GLU A 175 -4.09 18.17 -3.19
N GLY A 176 -4.66 17.59 -2.14
CA GLY A 176 -5.85 16.74 -2.21
C GLY A 176 -5.62 15.46 -3.03
N GLY A 177 -6.69 14.78 -3.46
CA GLY A 177 -6.59 13.56 -4.27
C GLY A 177 -5.80 12.40 -3.62
N ARG A 178 -5.58 12.46 -2.30
CA ARG A 178 -4.81 11.49 -1.52
C ARG A 178 -5.52 10.14 -1.46
N THR A 179 -4.80 9.11 -1.02
CA THR A 179 -5.40 7.82 -0.67
C THR A 179 -5.12 7.51 0.79
N HIS A 180 -6.18 7.35 1.57
CA HIS A 180 -6.13 6.96 2.97
C HIS A 180 -6.23 5.44 3.08
N PHE A 181 -5.52 4.86 4.05
CA PHE A 181 -5.57 3.46 4.43
C PHE A 181 -5.80 3.36 5.94
N ASN A 182 -6.51 2.32 6.38
CA ASN A 182 -6.76 2.01 7.79
C ASN A 182 -6.47 0.51 7.99
N ASP A 183 -5.63 0.19 8.97
CA ASP A 183 -5.37 -1.20 9.36
C ASP A 183 -6.67 -1.87 9.86
N THR A 184 -6.82 -3.19 9.69
CA THR A 184 -7.87 -3.97 10.36
C THR A 184 -7.33 -5.15 11.20
N ARG A 185 -6.00 -5.35 11.26
CA ARG A 185 -5.32 -6.30 12.15
C ARG A 185 -5.09 -5.70 13.55
N ALA A 186 -4.44 -4.54 13.68
CA ALA A 186 -4.24 -3.90 14.99
C ALA A 186 -5.55 -3.49 15.70
N PRO A 187 -6.61 -3.02 15.02
CA PRO A 187 -7.90 -2.80 15.67
C PRO A 187 -8.53 -4.08 16.23
N LEU A 188 -8.43 -5.20 15.51
CA LEU A 188 -8.90 -6.51 15.98
C LEU A 188 -8.18 -6.92 17.27
N ALA A 189 -6.84 -6.85 17.27
CA ALA A 189 -6.02 -7.16 18.43
C ALA A 189 -6.31 -6.24 19.63
N ALA A 190 -6.70 -4.99 19.37
CA ALA A 190 -7.05 -3.98 20.36
C ALA A 190 -8.54 -3.96 20.78
N LEU A 191 -9.38 -4.90 20.32
CA LEU A 191 -10.79 -4.96 20.71
C LEU A 191 -10.96 -5.19 22.23
N PRO A 192 -11.92 -4.51 22.89
CA PRO A 192 -12.41 -4.91 24.21
C PRO A 192 -12.80 -6.38 24.24
N SER A 193 -12.55 -7.09 25.34
CA SER A 193 -12.77 -8.54 25.42
C SER A 193 -14.18 -8.96 25.06
N ALA A 194 -15.20 -8.32 25.65
CA ALA A 194 -16.60 -8.59 25.37
C ALA A 194 -16.98 -8.37 23.89
N LEU A 195 -16.44 -7.32 23.24
CA LEU A 195 -16.70 -7.07 21.82
C LEU A 195 -15.99 -8.10 20.94
N ARG A 196 -14.75 -8.46 21.25
CA ARG A 196 -14.00 -9.52 20.56
C ARG A 196 -14.70 -10.88 20.66
N GLU A 197 -15.17 -11.24 21.85
CA GLU A 197 -15.94 -12.46 22.11
C GLU A 197 -17.28 -12.46 21.36
N ARG A 198 -17.97 -11.32 21.31
CA ARG A 198 -19.21 -11.13 20.55
C ARG A 198 -19.03 -11.35 19.04
N VAL A 199 -17.94 -10.87 18.44
CA VAL A 199 -17.73 -10.96 16.98
C VAL A 199 -17.01 -12.21 16.49
N ALA A 200 -16.35 -12.97 17.38
CA ALA A 200 -15.45 -14.07 17.00
C ALA A 200 -16.09 -15.20 16.17
N GLY A 201 -17.42 -15.37 16.25
CA GLY A 201 -18.18 -16.36 15.48
C GLY A 201 -19.28 -15.76 14.59
N LEU A 202 -19.30 -14.44 14.37
CA LEU A 202 -20.33 -13.76 13.60
C LEU A 202 -19.91 -13.51 12.15
N SER A 203 -20.83 -13.78 11.23
CA SER A 203 -20.74 -13.43 9.82
C SER A 203 -21.64 -12.24 9.50
N ALA A 204 -21.33 -11.53 8.42
CA ALA A 204 -22.14 -10.43 7.92
C ALA A 204 -22.30 -10.50 6.40
N VAL A 205 -23.42 -9.98 5.92
CA VAL A 205 -23.79 -9.93 4.51
C VAL A 205 -23.26 -8.64 3.89
N HIS A 206 -22.53 -8.77 2.79
CA HIS A 206 -22.08 -7.66 1.97
C HIS A 206 -22.95 -7.59 0.70
N ASP A 207 -23.92 -6.68 0.69
CA ASP A 207 -24.87 -6.45 -0.41
C ASP A 207 -24.52 -5.16 -1.16
N PHE A 208 -23.98 -5.31 -2.37
CA PHE A 208 -23.68 -4.21 -3.28
C PHE A 208 -24.93 -3.62 -3.92
N GLY A 209 -25.87 -4.45 -4.37
CA GLY A 209 -27.04 -3.99 -5.11
C GLY A 209 -27.96 -3.11 -4.26
N ARG A 210 -28.23 -3.52 -3.01
CA ARG A 210 -29.06 -2.80 -2.06
C ARG A 210 -28.48 -1.45 -1.66
N ASN A 211 -27.20 -1.43 -1.30
CA ASN A 211 -26.56 -0.24 -0.71
C ASN A 211 -25.90 0.67 -1.75
N PHE A 212 -25.70 0.21 -2.98
CA PHE A 212 -25.04 1.00 -4.03
C PHE A 212 -25.87 1.15 -5.31
N SER A 213 -26.31 0.05 -5.93
CA SER A 213 -27.06 0.11 -7.20
C SER A 213 -28.39 0.84 -7.05
N ASN A 214 -29.14 0.58 -5.97
CA ASN A 214 -30.37 1.30 -5.66
C ASN A 214 -30.14 2.80 -5.41
N LEU A 215 -29.05 3.20 -4.74
CA LEU A 215 -28.72 4.61 -4.54
C LEU A 215 -28.32 5.30 -5.86
N ARG A 216 -27.62 4.60 -6.77
CA ARG A 216 -27.33 5.09 -8.12
C ARG A 216 -28.59 5.21 -8.98
N GLN A 217 -29.50 4.25 -8.90
CA GLN A 217 -30.79 4.27 -9.59
C GLN A 217 -31.67 5.44 -9.11
N ALA A 218 -31.83 5.59 -7.79
CA ALA A 218 -32.59 6.68 -7.17
C ALA A 218 -32.02 8.07 -7.51
N SER A 219 -30.69 8.18 -7.63
CA SER A 219 -30.00 9.39 -8.08
C SER A 219 -29.82 9.51 -9.60
N ARG A 220 -30.47 8.64 -10.39
CA ARG A 220 -30.47 8.60 -11.87
C ARG A 220 -29.08 8.54 -12.52
N ARG A 221 -28.13 7.88 -11.85
CA ARG A 221 -26.74 7.64 -12.33
C ARG A 221 -26.60 6.34 -13.12
N VAL A 222 -27.64 5.50 -13.12
CA VAL A 222 -27.79 4.26 -13.90
C VAL A 222 -29.24 4.13 -14.35
N THR A 223 -29.50 3.28 -15.33
CA THR A 223 -30.88 2.88 -15.68
C THR A 223 -31.44 1.88 -14.66
N VAL A 224 -32.74 1.57 -14.78
CA VAL A 224 -33.36 0.47 -14.00
C VAL A 224 -32.73 -0.87 -14.39
N GLU A 225 -32.56 -1.12 -15.69
CA GLU A 225 -31.97 -2.34 -16.25
C GLU A 225 -30.53 -2.56 -15.80
N ASP A 226 -29.73 -1.49 -15.68
CA ASP A 226 -28.38 -1.54 -15.12
C ASP A 226 -28.38 -1.97 -13.64
N ALA A 227 -29.25 -1.38 -12.82
CA ALA A 227 -29.33 -1.71 -11.40
C ALA A 227 -29.84 -3.15 -11.18
N GLU A 228 -30.83 -3.59 -11.97
CA GLU A 228 -31.30 -4.98 -11.98
C GLU A 228 -30.24 -5.96 -12.48
N ARG A 229 -29.37 -5.55 -13.42
CA ARG A 229 -28.21 -6.35 -13.86
C ARG A 229 -27.17 -6.44 -12.76
N GLU A 230 -26.76 -5.33 -12.15
CA GLU A 230 -25.82 -5.33 -11.03
C GLU A 230 -26.32 -6.21 -9.86
N LEU A 231 -27.63 -6.22 -9.58
CA LEU A 231 -28.26 -7.11 -8.59
C LEU A 231 -28.24 -8.61 -8.95
N ARG A 232 -28.18 -8.98 -10.24
CA ARG A 232 -28.08 -10.37 -10.71
C ARG A 232 -26.64 -10.86 -10.80
N ASP A 233 -25.75 -10.00 -11.29
CA ASP A 233 -24.35 -10.31 -11.57
C ASP A 233 -23.52 -10.27 -10.28
N PHE A 234 -23.95 -9.48 -9.29
CA PHE A 234 -23.29 -9.31 -7.98
C PHE A 234 -24.28 -9.55 -6.82
N PRO A 235 -24.75 -10.81 -6.62
CA PRO A 235 -25.60 -11.16 -5.48
C PRO A 235 -24.84 -10.99 -4.14
N PRO A 236 -25.55 -10.82 -3.00
CA PRO A 236 -24.90 -10.58 -1.72
C PRO A 236 -23.98 -11.73 -1.28
N ALA A 237 -22.83 -11.40 -0.69
CA ALA A 237 -21.85 -12.36 -0.19
C ALA A 237 -21.73 -12.32 1.34
N THR A 238 -21.78 -13.48 1.99
CA THR A 238 -21.58 -13.62 3.44
C THR A 238 -20.10 -13.82 3.76
N HIS A 239 -19.56 -13.05 4.71
CA HIS A 239 -18.19 -13.17 5.19
C HIS A 239 -18.10 -13.08 6.73
N PRO A 240 -17.15 -13.77 7.39
CA PRO A 240 -16.89 -13.57 8.82
C PRO A 240 -16.47 -12.13 9.13
N LEU A 241 -17.02 -11.52 10.19
CA LEU A 241 -16.58 -10.20 10.68
C LEU A 241 -15.11 -10.22 11.12
N VAL A 242 -14.64 -11.36 11.64
CA VAL A 242 -13.22 -11.66 11.90
C VAL A 242 -12.74 -12.65 10.83
N ARG A 243 -12.27 -12.13 9.69
CA ARG A 243 -11.88 -12.94 8.54
C ARG A 243 -10.40 -13.35 8.64
N PRO A 244 -10.05 -14.64 8.56
CA PRO A 244 -8.66 -15.06 8.39
C PRO A 244 -8.16 -14.70 6.98
N HIS A 245 -6.98 -14.11 6.88
CA HIS A 245 -6.35 -13.79 5.60
C HIS A 245 -6.05 -15.09 4.82
N PRO A 246 -6.39 -15.18 3.51
CA PRO A 246 -6.36 -16.44 2.76
C PRO A 246 -4.98 -17.11 2.65
N VAL A 247 -3.90 -16.33 2.60
CA VAL A 247 -2.52 -16.85 2.60
C VAL A 247 -1.95 -17.06 4.01
N THR A 248 -1.78 -16.00 4.81
CA THR A 248 -1.13 -16.08 6.13
C THR A 248 -1.95 -16.75 7.24
N GLY A 249 -3.29 -16.74 7.13
CA GLY A 249 -4.19 -17.12 8.23
C GLY A 249 -4.32 -16.08 9.34
N GLU A 250 -3.62 -14.94 9.27
CA GLU A 250 -3.76 -13.87 10.25
C GLU A 250 -5.17 -13.26 10.18
N PRO A 251 -5.89 -13.13 11.31
CA PRO A 251 -7.24 -12.60 11.31
C PRO A 251 -7.24 -11.06 11.23
N ALA A 252 -8.24 -10.52 10.53
CA ALA A 252 -8.48 -9.09 10.41
C ALA A 252 -9.99 -8.79 10.51
N LEU A 253 -10.35 -7.57 10.92
CA LEU A 253 -11.76 -7.12 10.82
C LEU A 253 -12.13 -6.89 9.35
N TYR A 254 -13.22 -7.51 8.89
CA TYR A 254 -13.69 -7.41 7.51
C TYR A 254 -14.93 -6.51 7.46
N LEU A 255 -14.74 -5.28 6.97
CA LEU A 255 -15.74 -4.20 6.95
C LEU A 255 -15.77 -3.52 5.58
N ASN A 256 -16.88 -2.86 5.23
CA ASN A 256 -17.01 -2.04 4.02
C ASN A 256 -18.20 -1.08 4.13
N GLU A 257 -17.97 0.24 4.25
CA GLU A 257 -19.02 1.25 4.40
C GLU A 257 -20.04 1.26 3.25
N MET A 258 -19.69 0.74 2.07
CA MET A 258 -20.55 0.71 0.88
C MET A 258 -21.32 -0.59 0.68
N CYS A 259 -20.95 -1.67 1.37
CA CYS A 259 -21.50 -3.02 1.10
C CYS A 259 -21.99 -3.76 2.35
N LEU A 260 -21.38 -3.54 3.52
CA LEU A 260 -21.71 -4.26 4.76
C LEU A 260 -23.14 -3.89 5.20
N ASP A 261 -24.09 -4.79 4.98
CA ASP A 261 -25.53 -4.53 5.14
C ASP A 261 -26.01 -4.88 6.55
N HIS A 262 -25.80 -6.12 6.97
CA HIS A 262 -26.20 -6.61 8.29
C HIS A 262 -25.38 -7.81 8.75
N VAL A 263 -25.38 -8.05 10.07
CA VAL A 263 -24.78 -9.22 10.71
C VAL A 263 -25.79 -10.36 10.77
N GLU A 264 -25.42 -11.55 10.32
CA GLU A 264 -26.31 -12.71 10.28
C GLU A 264 -26.75 -13.14 11.69
N GLY A 265 -28.02 -13.51 11.82
CA GLY A 265 -28.62 -13.96 13.08
C GLY A 265 -28.95 -12.85 14.09
N LEU A 266 -28.53 -11.60 13.86
CA LEU A 266 -28.90 -10.45 14.68
C LEU A 266 -30.10 -9.70 14.06
N GLY A 267 -30.95 -9.10 14.89
CA GLY A 267 -32.02 -8.21 14.41
C GLY A 267 -31.47 -6.84 13.99
N ASP A 268 -32.14 -6.16 13.05
CA ASP A 268 -31.69 -4.93 12.37
C ASP A 268 -31.05 -3.89 13.30
N ALA A 269 -31.70 -3.60 14.43
CA ALA A 269 -31.23 -2.60 15.40
C ALA A 269 -29.96 -3.04 16.15
N GLU A 270 -29.81 -4.34 16.44
CA GLU A 270 -28.62 -4.89 17.09
C GLU A 270 -27.46 -5.01 16.09
N SER A 271 -27.75 -5.54 14.90
CA SER A 271 -26.84 -5.62 13.75
C SER A 271 -26.20 -4.26 13.47
N ARG A 272 -27.03 -3.22 13.27
CA ARG A 272 -26.55 -1.86 13.02
C ARG A 272 -25.77 -1.28 14.19
N ALA A 273 -26.20 -1.50 15.43
CA ALA A 273 -25.45 -1.02 16.61
C ALA A 273 -24.06 -1.68 16.73
N LEU A 274 -23.93 -2.97 16.42
CA LEU A 274 -22.64 -3.67 16.38
C LEU A 274 -21.75 -3.16 15.23
N ILE A 275 -22.32 -2.90 14.05
CA ILE A 275 -21.60 -2.32 12.91
C ILE A 275 -21.12 -0.90 13.22
N GLU A 276 -21.95 -0.05 13.83
CA GLU A 276 -21.60 1.29 14.30
C GLU A 276 -20.48 1.25 15.36
N GLU A 277 -20.57 0.33 16.33
CA GLU A 277 -19.54 0.08 17.36
C GLU A 277 -18.20 -0.34 16.72
N LEU A 278 -18.23 -1.27 15.76
CA LEU A 278 -17.05 -1.74 15.04
C LEU A 278 -16.38 -0.63 14.20
N TYR A 279 -17.15 0.20 13.48
CA TYR A 279 -16.57 1.34 12.76
C TYR A 279 -16.01 2.40 13.71
N ALA A 280 -16.72 2.74 14.79
CA ALA A 280 -16.28 3.72 15.78
C ALA A 280 -15.00 3.26 16.52
N HIS A 281 -14.85 1.95 16.77
CA HIS A 281 -13.59 1.39 17.25
C HIS A 281 -12.51 1.39 16.17
N THR A 282 -12.80 0.92 14.95
CA THR A 282 -11.80 0.58 13.90
C THR A 282 -11.24 1.78 13.16
N LEU A 283 -12.04 2.82 12.92
CA LEU A 283 -11.65 3.99 12.10
C LEU A 283 -10.93 5.10 12.90
N ARG A 284 -10.26 4.74 13.99
CA ARG A 284 -9.52 5.70 14.83
C ARG A 284 -8.21 6.14 14.15
N PRO A 285 -7.84 7.43 14.18
CA PRO A 285 -6.68 7.94 13.44
C PRO A 285 -5.33 7.29 13.74
N GLY A 286 -5.18 6.65 14.91
CA GLY A 286 -3.93 5.98 15.33
C GLY A 286 -3.51 4.77 14.50
N TRP A 287 -4.38 4.25 13.62
CA TRP A 287 -4.05 3.18 12.68
C TRP A 287 -4.31 3.57 11.23
N GLN A 288 -4.23 4.86 10.90
CA GLN A 288 -4.39 5.36 9.54
C GLN A 288 -3.06 5.80 8.93
N TYR A 289 -2.90 5.50 7.65
CA TYR A 289 -1.86 6.07 6.79
C TYR A 289 -2.53 6.92 5.71
N VAL A 290 -1.87 8.00 5.29
CA VAL A 290 -2.34 8.88 4.21
C VAL A 290 -1.24 9.02 3.19
N HIS A 291 -1.45 8.47 2.00
CA HIS A 291 -0.51 8.60 0.91
C HIS A 291 -0.70 9.95 0.19
N HIS A 292 0.35 10.77 0.22
CA HIS A 292 0.47 12.00 -0.55
C HIS A 292 1.18 11.66 -1.87
N TRP A 293 0.39 11.47 -2.93
CA TRP A 293 0.85 11.01 -4.24
C TRP A 293 1.93 11.88 -4.87
N ARG A 294 2.87 11.22 -5.57
CA ARG A 294 3.75 11.82 -6.57
C ARG A 294 3.63 11.08 -7.91
N PRO A 295 3.89 11.74 -9.06
CA PRO A 295 3.92 11.05 -10.34
C PRO A 295 4.99 9.94 -10.32
N GLY A 296 4.61 8.74 -10.76
CA GLY A 296 5.46 7.54 -10.70
C GLY A 296 5.36 6.74 -9.40
N ASP A 297 4.61 7.18 -8.38
CA ASP A 297 4.34 6.32 -7.22
C ASP A 297 3.40 5.17 -7.60
N LEU A 298 3.79 3.93 -7.28
CA LEU A 298 2.90 2.77 -7.28
C LEU A 298 2.66 2.31 -5.83
N LEU A 299 1.39 2.22 -5.44
CA LEU A 299 0.96 1.51 -4.26
C LEU A 299 0.55 0.08 -4.60
N VAL A 300 0.89 -0.87 -3.74
CA VAL A 300 0.37 -2.25 -3.74
C VAL A 300 -0.11 -2.56 -2.33
N TRP A 301 -1.36 -2.99 -2.15
CA TRP A 301 -1.92 -3.26 -0.82
C TRP A 301 -2.62 -4.61 -0.69
N ASP A 302 -2.50 -5.18 0.50
CA ASP A 302 -3.22 -6.35 1.02
C ASP A 302 -4.66 -5.95 1.28
N ASN A 303 -5.57 -6.40 0.40
CA ASN A 303 -6.97 -5.99 0.42
C ASN A 303 -7.84 -6.75 1.44
N PRO A 304 -7.54 -8.02 1.83
CA PRO A 304 -8.21 -8.70 2.94
C PRO A 304 -8.00 -8.04 4.31
N SER A 305 -6.93 -7.26 4.52
CA SER A 305 -6.59 -6.72 5.85
C SER A 305 -6.33 -5.20 5.92
N LEU A 306 -6.78 -4.45 4.92
CA LEU A 306 -6.83 -2.98 4.94
C LEU A 306 -8.19 -2.47 4.45
N LEU A 307 -8.68 -1.40 5.07
CA LEU A 307 -9.67 -0.51 4.46
C LEU A 307 -8.92 0.63 3.77
N HIS A 308 -9.49 1.14 2.68
CA HIS A 308 -8.94 2.30 2.00
C HIS A 308 -10.05 3.26 1.54
N ARG A 309 -9.68 4.50 1.24
CA ARG A 309 -10.54 5.49 0.55
C ARG A 309 -9.73 6.59 -0.14
N GLY A 310 -10.24 7.09 -1.25
CA GLY A 310 -9.78 8.31 -1.91
C GLY A 310 -10.23 9.58 -1.17
N GLU A 311 -9.45 10.65 -1.33
CA GLU A 311 -9.86 12.02 -1.10
C GLU A 311 -10.31 12.66 -2.43
N ASN A 312 -11.28 13.57 -2.38
CA ASN A 312 -11.72 14.31 -3.55
C ASN A 312 -10.58 15.18 -4.14
N VAL A 313 -10.62 15.43 -5.44
CA VAL A 313 -9.65 16.29 -6.16
C VAL A 313 -10.10 17.76 -6.03
N PRO A 314 -9.25 18.68 -5.53
CA PRO A 314 -9.58 20.10 -5.40
C PRO A 314 -9.90 20.77 -6.75
N GLN A 315 -10.80 21.75 -6.74
CA GLN A 315 -11.26 22.43 -7.97
C GLN A 315 -10.10 23.00 -8.80
N GLY A 316 -10.12 22.73 -10.11
CA GLY A 316 -9.07 23.14 -11.05
C GLY A 316 -7.91 22.16 -11.17
N LEU A 317 -7.77 21.20 -10.25
CA LEU A 317 -6.77 20.14 -10.33
C LEU A 317 -7.31 18.90 -11.07
N ARG A 318 -6.41 17.96 -11.39
CA ARG A 318 -6.70 16.71 -12.10
C ARG A 318 -6.00 15.54 -11.42
N ARG A 319 -6.58 14.35 -11.55
CA ARG A 319 -5.95 13.08 -11.16
C ARG A 319 -6.23 12.01 -12.23
N LEU A 320 -5.19 11.26 -12.59
CA LEU A 320 -5.18 10.10 -13.46
C LEU A 320 -4.39 9.00 -12.74
N VAL A 321 -5.08 7.94 -12.36
CA VAL A 321 -4.44 6.75 -11.80
C VAL A 321 -4.84 5.51 -12.58
N HIS A 322 -3.88 4.60 -12.76
CA HIS A 322 -4.13 3.29 -13.37
C HIS A 322 -4.24 2.23 -12.28
N ARG A 323 -5.32 1.44 -12.29
CA ARG A 323 -5.54 0.35 -11.32
C ARG A 323 -5.39 -1.00 -12.00
N THR A 324 -4.84 -1.97 -11.27
CA THR A 324 -4.92 -3.40 -11.60
C THR A 324 -5.22 -4.17 -10.32
N THR A 325 -5.90 -5.31 -10.42
CA THR A 325 -6.31 -6.12 -9.26
C THR A 325 -5.84 -7.56 -9.41
N ALA A 326 -5.29 -8.14 -8.34
CA ALA A 326 -4.93 -9.54 -8.25
C ALA A 326 -6.11 -10.37 -7.71
N ALA A 327 -6.43 -11.46 -8.42
CA ALA A 327 -7.46 -12.40 -8.04
C ALA A 327 -7.13 -13.15 -6.74
N TYR A 328 -8.18 -13.63 -6.07
CA TYR A 328 -8.12 -14.42 -4.85
C TYR A 328 -7.25 -15.67 -5.00
N ARG A 329 -6.30 -15.89 -4.09
CA ARG A 329 -5.38 -17.05 -4.08
C ARG A 329 -5.81 -18.18 -3.15
N GLY A 330 -6.92 -18.02 -2.42
CA GLY A 330 -7.32 -18.94 -1.35
C GLY A 330 -7.77 -20.34 -1.78
N GLY A 331 -7.67 -20.69 -3.06
CA GLY A 331 -7.93 -22.04 -3.60
C GLY A 331 -6.67 -22.84 -3.95
N ASP A 332 -5.50 -22.21 -4.10
CA ASP A 332 -4.26 -22.88 -4.56
C ASP A 332 -3.48 -23.49 -3.36
N ARG A 333 -4.03 -24.53 -2.72
CA ARG A 333 -3.39 -25.28 -1.62
C ARG A 333 -3.50 -26.80 -1.78
#